data_AF-A0A0Q4BGR8-F1
#
_entry.id   AF-A0A0Q4BGR8-F1
#
_cell.length_a   1.000
_cell.length_b   1.000
_cell.length_c   1.000
_cell.angle_alpha   90.00
_cell.angle_beta   90.00
_cell.angle_gamma   90.00
#
_symmetry.space_group_name_H-M   'P 1'
#
loop_
_entity.id
_entity.type
_entity.pdbx_description
1 polymer ?
#
loop_
_entity_poly.entity_id
_entity_poly.type
_entity_poly.pdbx_seq_one_letter_code
_entity_poly.pdbx_strand_id
1 'polypeptide(L)'
;MNNAEIAQMLHEFADLMDLQGDVFKRNAYRRAARSVESLEQDIQQVIEEGSLDKVPGVGKGIAVKIMEMMETGTSKELERLRGSFPPGLAEVMRVPEVGPRTAARLYRELGVSDLAGLKEAATEHRIRQLPGFGERSEMNILRGIDLVEKQGSRMLLSVALLKGEALVEHIRSSGFPLASVAGSMRRMKETVGDVDILVGTDRPREAMEAFASFPEVVGTIVRGDRKTSVRLADGIQADMRAVPEASYGAALQYFTGSKEHNVKLRRIAIRKGLRLNEYGLFDAAGANLVAGRPEEDIYRRLGLQPMPPELRE
;
A
#
# COMPACT_ATOMS: atom_id res chain seq x y z
N MET A 1 24.90 -9.55 16.93
CA MET A 1 24.11 -8.62 16.09
C MET A 1 25.06 -7.91 15.15
N ASN A 2 24.59 -7.46 14.00
CA ASN A 2 25.42 -6.74 13.02
C ASN A 2 25.12 -5.23 12.98
N ASN A 3 25.91 -4.48 12.22
CA ASN A 3 25.79 -3.02 12.10
C ASN A 3 24.38 -2.58 11.68
N ALA A 4 23.77 -3.28 10.73
CA ALA A 4 22.45 -2.94 10.21
C ALA A 4 21.36 -3.14 11.29
N GLU A 5 21.42 -4.21 12.07
CA GLU A 5 20.49 -4.47 13.17
C GLU A 5 20.58 -3.39 14.25
N ILE A 6 21.80 -3.00 14.64
CA ILE A 6 22.01 -1.91 15.60
C ILE A 6 21.51 -0.57 15.04
N ALA A 7 21.85 -0.25 13.79
CA ALA A 7 21.40 0.97 13.13
C ALA A 7 19.87 1.04 13.07
N GLN A 8 19.20 -0.09 12.78
CA GLN A 8 17.74 -0.18 12.75
C GLN A 8 17.12 0.14 14.12
N MET A 9 17.66 -0.41 15.22
CA MET A 9 17.19 -0.07 16.57
C MET A 9 17.47 1.38 16.96
N LEU A 10 18.58 1.96 16.51
CA LEU A 10 18.87 3.38 16.71
C LEU A 10 17.93 4.29 15.90
N HIS A 11 17.52 3.86 14.70
CA HIS A 11 16.48 4.52 13.92
C HIS A 11 15.13 4.48 14.65
N GLU A 12 14.75 3.33 15.19
CA GLU A 12 13.54 3.18 15.99
C GLU A 12 13.57 4.08 17.23
N PHE A 13 14.70 4.13 17.95
CA PHE A 13 14.91 5.08 19.04
C PHE A 13 14.62 6.52 18.63
N ALA A 14 15.15 6.92 17.46
CA ALA A 14 14.94 8.26 16.97
C ALA A 14 13.46 8.54 16.69
N ASP A 15 12.76 7.59 16.07
CA ASP A 15 11.35 7.74 15.74
C ASP A 15 10.48 7.81 17.01
N LEU A 16 10.76 6.99 18.03
CA LEU A 16 10.09 7.07 19.34
C LEU A 16 10.40 8.36 20.10
N MET A 17 11.62 8.91 19.98
CA MET A 17 11.97 10.22 20.54
C MET A 17 11.22 11.35 19.83
N ASP A 18 11.02 11.25 18.51
CA ASP A 18 10.23 12.20 17.73
C ASP A 18 8.75 12.15 18.17
N LEU A 19 8.22 10.96 18.50
CA LEU A 19 6.88 10.81 19.08
C LEU A 19 6.75 11.52 20.44
N GLN A 20 7.77 11.48 21.29
CA GLN A 20 7.81 12.22 22.56
C GLN A 20 8.01 13.72 22.39
N GLY A 21 8.38 14.19 21.19
CA GLY A 21 8.72 15.58 20.92
C GLY A 21 10.15 15.95 21.32
N ASP A 22 11.03 14.99 21.60
CA ASP A 22 12.44 15.25 21.92
C ASP A 22 13.29 15.31 20.64
N VAL A 23 13.29 16.50 20.05
CA VAL A 23 14.02 16.82 18.80
C VAL A 23 15.53 16.61 18.95
N PHE A 24 16.09 16.88 20.14
CA PHE A 24 17.52 16.79 20.39
C PHE A 24 17.97 15.33 20.40
N LYS A 25 17.31 14.48 21.20
CA LYS A 25 17.62 13.05 21.25
C LYS A 25 17.33 12.35 19.93
N ARG A 26 16.23 12.67 19.26
CA ARG A 26 15.96 12.17 17.91
C ARG A 26 17.13 12.42 16.97
N ASN A 27 17.64 13.66 16.91
CA ASN A 27 18.74 14.01 16.03
C ASN A 27 20.04 13.27 16.40
N ALA A 28 20.30 13.08 17.69
CA ALA A 28 21.43 12.31 18.18
C ALA A 28 21.34 10.84 17.71
N TYR A 29 20.20 10.18 17.92
CA TYR A 29 19.98 8.80 17.50
C TYR A 29 20.01 8.63 15.98
N ARG A 30 19.43 9.56 15.18
CA ARG A 30 19.54 9.53 13.70
C ARG A 30 20.96 9.72 13.19
N ARG A 31 21.80 10.45 13.94
CA ARG A 31 23.21 10.61 13.58
C ARG A 31 23.97 9.33 13.91
N ALA A 32 23.78 8.79 15.11
CA ALA A 32 24.38 7.52 15.51
C ALA A 32 24.00 6.36 14.58
N ALA A 33 22.72 6.24 14.24
CA ALA A 33 22.22 5.19 13.34
C ALA A 33 22.92 5.22 11.98
N ARG A 34 22.99 6.40 11.33
CA ARG A 34 23.67 6.57 10.05
C ARG A 34 25.16 6.27 10.13
N SER A 35 25.83 6.71 11.19
CA SER A 35 27.25 6.43 11.37
C SER A 35 27.51 4.94 11.53
N VAL A 36 26.71 4.25 12.36
CA VAL A 36 26.79 2.79 12.56
C VAL A 36 26.48 2.03 11.27
N GLU A 37 25.46 2.44 10.52
CA GLU A 37 25.13 1.85 9.22
C GLU A 37 26.27 1.99 8.20
N SER A 38 26.99 3.11 8.24
CA SER A 38 28.12 3.39 7.34
C SER A 38 29.47 2.83 7.80
N LEU A 39 29.54 2.13 8.94
CA LEU A 39 30.79 1.54 9.40
C LEU A 39 31.23 0.42 8.45
N GLU A 40 32.46 0.51 7.96
CA GLU A 40 33.10 -0.54 7.14
C GLU A 40 33.49 -1.76 7.99
N GLN A 41 33.79 -1.53 9.27
CA GLN A 41 34.15 -2.57 10.24
C GLN A 41 32.91 -3.06 11.00
N ASP A 42 32.91 -4.34 11.39
CA ASP A 42 31.86 -4.90 12.24
C ASP A 42 31.82 -4.19 13.60
N ILE A 43 30.63 -3.78 14.03
CA ILE A 43 30.40 -3.05 15.27
C ILE A 43 30.85 -3.85 16.50
N GLN A 44 30.85 -5.18 16.44
CA GLN A 44 31.37 -6.02 17.49
C GLN A 44 32.88 -5.83 17.67
N GLN A 45 33.63 -5.74 16.58
CA GLN A 45 35.07 -5.49 16.65
C GLN A 45 35.36 -4.08 17.17
N VAL A 46 34.59 -3.07 16.74
CA VAL A 46 34.68 -1.69 17.26
C VAL A 46 34.45 -1.64 18.78
N ILE A 47 33.55 -2.49 19.30
CA ILE A 47 33.30 -2.62 20.74
C ILE A 47 34.48 -3.29 21.44
N GLU A 48 34.99 -4.41 20.90
CA GLU A 48 36.14 -5.15 21.45
C GLU A 48 37.41 -4.30 21.50
N GLU A 49 37.61 -3.42 20.52
CA GLU A 49 38.71 -2.44 20.47
C GLU A 49 38.51 -1.23 21.40
N GLY A 50 37.35 -1.11 22.03
CA GLY A 50 37.01 0.02 22.89
C GLY A 50 36.94 1.36 22.14
N SER A 51 36.63 1.33 20.85
CA SER A 51 36.63 2.50 19.95
C SER A 51 35.23 3.01 19.59
N LEU A 52 34.18 2.47 20.23
CA LEU A 52 32.78 2.81 19.95
C LEU A 52 32.45 4.30 20.16
N ASP A 53 33.10 4.96 21.13
CA ASP A 53 32.94 6.40 21.40
C ASP A 53 33.62 7.30 20.36
N LYS A 54 34.48 6.73 19.52
CA LYS A 54 35.10 7.43 18.38
C LYS A 54 34.19 7.43 17.15
N VAL A 55 33.14 6.60 17.13
CA VAL A 55 32.16 6.60 16.03
C VAL A 55 31.40 7.92 16.02
N PRO A 56 31.40 8.69 14.91
CA PRO A 56 30.76 9.99 14.86
C PRO A 56 29.30 9.94 15.29
N GLY A 57 28.90 10.76 16.26
CA GLY A 57 27.52 10.80 16.76
C GLY A 57 27.18 9.73 17.81
N VAL A 58 28.08 8.80 18.13
CA VAL A 58 27.94 7.85 19.24
C VAL A 58 28.62 8.43 20.48
N GLY A 59 27.85 9.15 21.30
CA GLY A 59 28.32 9.61 22.61
C GLY A 59 28.23 8.52 23.68
N LYS A 60 28.82 8.76 24.87
CA LYS A 60 28.79 7.82 26.02
C LYS A 60 27.40 7.21 26.30
N GLY A 61 26.36 8.05 26.25
CA GLY A 61 24.99 7.62 26.49
C GLY A 61 24.46 6.63 25.45
N ILE A 62 24.82 6.81 24.17
CA ILE A 62 24.42 5.92 23.06
C ILE A 62 25.30 4.67 23.05
N ALA A 63 26.59 4.80 23.33
CA ALA A 63 27.53 3.69 23.45
C ALA A 63 27.05 2.64 24.45
N VAL A 64 26.60 3.07 25.64
CA VAL A 64 26.00 2.18 26.64
C VAL A 64 24.80 1.40 26.08
N LYS A 65 23.95 2.04 25.26
CA LYS A 65 22.73 1.44 24.71
C LYS A 65 23.09 0.43 23.62
N ILE A 66 24.09 0.73 22.80
CA ILE A 66 24.61 -0.19 21.79
C ILE A 66 25.21 -1.44 22.46
N MET A 67 25.96 -1.28 23.56
CA MET A 67 26.48 -2.42 24.31
C MET A 67 25.34 -3.27 24.89
N GLU A 68 24.32 -2.65 25.50
CA GLU A 68 23.12 -3.36 25.97
C GLU A 68 22.41 -4.13 24.84
N MET A 69 22.27 -3.51 23.66
CA MET A 69 21.70 -4.15 22.47
C MET A 69 22.50 -5.37 22.04
N MET A 70 23.83 -5.26 21.99
CA MET A 70 24.71 -6.37 21.61
C MET A 70 24.63 -7.54 22.58
N GLU A 71 24.50 -7.28 23.88
CA GLU A 71 24.42 -8.31 24.92
C GLU A 71 23.04 -8.96 25.04
N THR A 72 21.97 -8.16 24.94
CA THR A 72 20.60 -8.61 25.29
C THR A 72 19.64 -8.67 24.12
N GLY A 73 20.07 -8.24 22.93
CA GLY A 73 19.24 -8.13 21.73
C GLY A 73 18.37 -6.87 21.67
N THR A 74 18.35 -6.05 22.72
CA THR A 74 17.59 -4.78 22.81
C THR A 74 18.20 -3.86 23.87
N SER A 75 17.61 -2.71 24.17
CA SER A 75 17.98 -1.92 25.35
C SER A 75 16.77 -1.65 26.23
N LYS A 76 17.01 -1.50 27.54
CA LYS A 76 15.93 -1.29 28.52
C LYS A 76 15.13 -0.02 28.22
N GLU A 77 15.81 1.02 27.75
CA GLU A 77 15.16 2.27 27.39
C GLU A 77 14.32 2.13 26.12
N LEU A 78 14.75 1.33 25.14
CA LEU A 78 13.99 1.06 23.93
C LEU A 78 12.67 0.35 24.25
N GLU A 79 12.72 -0.70 25.08
CA GLU A 79 11.54 -1.43 25.52
C GLU A 79 10.56 -0.54 26.28
N ARG A 80 11.08 0.34 27.16
CA ARG A 80 10.23 1.30 27.88
C ARG A 80 9.54 2.28 26.93
N LEU A 81 10.24 2.73 25.89
CA LEU A 81 9.67 3.62 24.88
C LEU A 81 8.63 2.91 24.02
N ARG A 82 8.89 1.67 23.60
CA ARG A 82 7.90 0.82 22.91
C ARG A 82 6.62 0.70 23.72
N GLY A 83 6.72 0.46 25.03
CA GLY A 83 5.57 0.41 25.94
C GLY A 83 4.87 1.75 26.21
N SER A 84 5.47 2.88 25.83
CA SER A 84 4.87 4.20 26.03
C SER A 84 3.89 4.62 24.93
N PHE A 85 3.82 3.87 23.83
CA PHE A 85 2.96 4.15 22.69
C PHE A 85 2.16 2.91 22.28
N PRO A 86 0.96 3.08 21.70
CA PRO A 86 0.22 1.95 21.15
C PRO A 86 1.02 1.25 20.04
N PRO A 87 1.05 -0.10 19.99
CA PRO A 87 1.83 -0.83 19.00
C PRO A 87 1.40 -0.53 17.56
N GLY A 88 0.11 -0.24 17.33
CA GLY A 88 -0.43 0.12 16.02
C GLY A 88 0.12 1.43 15.45
N LEU A 89 0.71 2.29 16.28
CA LEU A 89 1.29 3.55 15.84
C LEU A 89 2.54 3.32 14.96
N ALA A 90 3.23 2.20 15.14
CA ALA A 90 4.33 1.80 14.27
C ALA A 90 3.88 1.61 12.81
N GLU A 91 2.69 1.05 12.58
CA GLU A 91 2.13 0.89 11.24
C GLU A 91 1.68 2.22 10.65
N VAL A 92 1.11 3.10 11.47
CA VAL A 92 0.74 4.47 11.10
C VAL A 92 1.96 5.25 10.61
N MET A 93 3.11 5.14 11.28
CA MET A 93 4.36 5.79 10.86
C MET A 93 4.89 5.31 9.50
N ARG A 94 4.57 4.09 9.09
CA ARG A 94 4.97 3.52 7.80
C ARG A 94 4.12 4.04 6.65
N VAL A 95 2.98 4.66 6.91
CA VAL A 95 2.14 5.28 5.88
C VAL A 95 2.94 6.41 5.22
N PRO A 96 3.12 6.39 3.89
CA PRO A 96 3.71 7.51 3.16
C PRO A 96 3.04 8.83 3.53
N GLU A 97 3.83 9.89 3.75
CA GLU A 97 3.40 11.21 4.24
C GLU A 97 3.07 11.32 5.75
N VAL A 98 2.94 10.21 6.48
CA VAL A 98 2.58 10.25 7.91
C VAL A 98 3.80 10.26 8.82
N GLY A 99 4.81 9.41 8.60
CA GLY A 99 6.07 9.42 9.38
C GLY A 99 5.91 9.53 10.92
N PRO A 100 7.01 9.68 11.69
CA PRO A 100 6.92 9.77 13.15
C PRO A 100 6.25 11.05 13.64
N ARG A 101 6.71 12.22 13.18
CA ARG A 101 6.17 13.52 13.62
C ARG A 101 4.67 13.68 13.37
N THR A 102 4.19 13.32 12.18
CA THR A 102 2.78 13.46 11.85
C THR A 102 1.96 12.35 12.53
N ALA A 103 2.45 11.11 12.66
CA ALA A 103 1.81 10.09 13.51
C ALA A 103 1.63 10.55 14.97
N ALA A 104 2.67 11.13 15.59
CA ALA A 104 2.59 11.68 16.95
C ALA A 104 1.51 12.75 17.09
N ARG A 105 1.40 13.61 16.07
CA ARG A 105 0.42 14.69 16.05
C ARG A 105 -1.00 14.15 15.89
N LEU A 106 -1.21 13.22 14.96
CA LEU A 106 -2.49 12.56 14.75
C LEU A 106 -2.93 11.75 15.97
N TYR A 107 -1.99 11.09 16.66
CA TYR A 107 -2.26 10.42 17.93
C TYR A 107 -2.73 11.41 19.01
N ARG A 108 -2.00 12.52 19.22
CA ARG A 108 -2.35 13.51 20.25
C ARG A 108 -3.60 14.32 19.96
N GLU A 109 -3.79 14.75 18.70
CA GLU A 109 -4.90 15.65 18.32
C GLU A 109 -6.17 14.89 17.95
N LEU A 110 -6.07 13.68 17.38
CA LEU A 110 -7.22 12.92 16.88
C LEU A 110 -7.39 11.53 17.53
N GLY A 111 -6.49 11.13 18.43
CA GLY A 111 -6.55 9.82 19.10
C GLY A 111 -6.17 8.64 18.21
N VAL A 112 -5.50 8.86 17.07
CA VAL A 112 -5.14 7.79 16.12
C VAL A 112 -4.08 6.86 16.72
N SER A 113 -4.47 5.62 17.04
CA SER A 113 -3.58 4.60 17.64
C SER A 113 -3.12 3.50 16.68
N ASP A 114 -3.73 3.39 15.52
CA ASP A 114 -3.51 2.33 14.53
C ASP A 114 -3.96 2.75 13.12
N LEU A 115 -3.73 1.90 12.12
CA LEU A 115 -4.13 2.17 10.72
C LEU A 115 -5.64 2.32 10.55
N ALA A 116 -6.45 1.58 11.32
CA ALA A 116 -7.91 1.66 11.23
C ALA A 116 -8.41 3.03 11.70
N GLY A 117 -7.94 3.49 12.86
CA GLY A 117 -8.25 4.83 13.38
C GLY A 117 -7.73 5.95 12.49
N LEU A 118 -6.58 5.74 11.83
CA LEU A 118 -6.07 6.70 10.84
C LEU A 118 -7.01 6.78 9.63
N LYS A 119 -7.46 5.63 9.11
CA LYS A 119 -8.37 5.54 7.96
C LYS A 119 -9.71 6.19 8.27
N GLU A 120 -10.28 5.89 9.43
CA GLU A 120 -11.51 6.50 9.92
C GLU A 120 -11.39 8.03 9.99
N ALA A 121 -10.36 8.54 10.69
CA ALA A 121 -10.13 9.98 10.80
C ALA A 121 -9.94 10.68 9.44
N ALA A 122 -9.34 9.99 8.46
CA ALA A 122 -9.21 10.49 7.10
C ALA A 122 -10.55 10.49 6.35
N THR A 123 -11.34 9.42 6.45
CA THR A 123 -12.64 9.31 5.77
C THR A 123 -13.71 10.23 6.33
N GLU A 124 -13.66 10.52 7.63
CA GLU A 124 -14.55 11.48 8.30
C GLU A 124 -14.09 12.93 8.14
N HIS A 125 -13.05 13.16 7.35
CA HIS A 125 -12.49 14.49 7.10
C HIS A 125 -12.00 15.21 8.36
N ARG A 126 -11.65 14.48 9.43
CA ARG A 126 -11.06 15.05 10.65
C ARG A 126 -9.62 15.49 10.41
N ILE A 127 -8.88 14.76 9.58
CA ILE A 127 -7.47 15.09 9.27
C ILE A 127 -7.34 16.44 8.57
N ARG A 128 -8.14 16.73 7.54
CA ARG A 128 -8.06 18.00 6.81
C ARG A 128 -8.43 19.24 7.64
N GLN A 129 -9.05 19.07 8.81
CA GLN A 129 -9.39 20.17 9.71
C GLN A 129 -8.21 20.61 10.57
N LEU A 130 -7.16 19.79 10.68
CA LEU A 130 -5.98 20.14 11.45
C LEU A 130 -5.13 21.20 10.73
N PRO A 131 -4.62 22.23 11.43
CA PRO A 131 -3.74 23.23 10.83
C PRO A 131 -2.52 22.59 10.15
N GLY A 132 -2.27 22.92 8.88
CA GLY A 132 -1.19 22.33 8.08
C GLY A 132 -1.54 21.02 7.37
N PHE A 133 -2.76 20.51 7.59
CA PHE A 133 -3.37 19.47 6.76
C PHE A 133 -4.44 20.10 5.86
N GLY A 134 -4.63 19.52 4.68
CA GLY A 134 -5.69 19.91 3.76
C GLY A 134 -6.14 18.71 2.94
N GLU A 135 -7.07 18.91 2.01
CA GLU A 135 -7.65 17.82 1.21
C GLU A 135 -6.60 16.97 0.49
N ARG A 136 -5.54 17.61 -0.02
CA ARG A 136 -4.43 16.91 -0.69
C ARG A 136 -3.67 16.00 0.27
N SER A 137 -3.40 16.47 1.50
CA SER A 137 -2.71 15.66 2.51
C SER A 137 -3.56 14.47 2.93
N GLU A 138 -4.85 14.67 3.16
CA GLU A 138 -5.79 13.59 3.50
C GLU A 138 -5.90 12.56 2.37
N MET A 139 -6.04 13.00 1.12
CA MET A 139 -6.06 12.10 -0.04
C MET A 139 -4.75 11.30 -0.17
N ASN A 140 -3.60 11.92 0.09
CA ASN A 140 -2.32 11.23 0.06
C ASN A 140 -2.20 10.21 1.21
N ILE A 141 -2.68 10.55 2.42
CA ILE A 141 -2.71 9.65 3.57
C ILE A 141 -3.60 8.44 3.25
N LEU A 142 -4.81 8.63 2.71
CA LEU A 142 -5.69 7.52 2.29
C LEU A 142 -5.01 6.60 1.27
N ARG A 143 -4.32 7.17 0.28
CA ARG A 143 -3.53 6.37 -0.68
C ARG A 143 -2.37 5.64 -0.02
N GLY A 144 -1.73 6.26 0.97
CA GLY A 144 -0.65 5.65 1.73
C GLY A 144 -1.12 4.46 2.56
N ILE A 145 -2.31 4.58 3.20
CA ILE A 145 -2.94 3.50 3.96
C ILE A 145 -3.19 2.31 3.04
N ASP A 146 -3.80 2.54 1.87
CA ASP A 146 -4.04 1.48 0.88
C ASP A 146 -2.73 0.76 0.48
N LEU A 147 -1.60 1.47 0.41
CA LEU A 147 -0.30 0.87 0.09
C LEU A 147 0.24 0.00 1.23
N VAL A 148 0.14 0.45 2.49
CA VAL A 148 0.62 -0.30 3.65
C VAL A 148 -0.24 -1.55 3.87
N GLU A 149 -1.57 -1.43 3.76
CA GLU A 149 -2.51 -2.56 3.82
C GLU A 149 -2.16 -3.62 2.75
N LYS A 150 -1.81 -3.19 1.53
CA LYS A 150 -1.38 -4.08 0.43
C LYS A 150 0.04 -4.64 0.57
N GLN A 151 0.95 -3.96 1.28
CA GLN A 151 2.33 -4.42 1.49
C GLN A 151 2.47 -5.43 2.62
N GLY A 152 1.68 -5.30 3.70
CA GLY A 152 1.76 -6.17 4.88
C GLY A 152 1.20 -7.59 4.70
N SER A 153 0.53 -7.88 3.57
CA SER A 153 -0.26 -9.11 3.38
C SER A 153 -0.08 -9.74 2.00
N ARG A 154 1.13 -9.68 1.43
CA ARG A 154 1.37 -10.32 0.13
C ARG A 154 1.27 -11.85 0.25
N MET A 155 0.57 -12.46 -0.70
CA MET A 155 0.42 -13.91 -0.84
C MET A 155 1.09 -14.42 -2.12
N LEU A 156 1.42 -15.71 -2.15
CA LEU A 156 1.92 -16.36 -3.37
C LEU A 156 0.84 -16.35 -4.46
N LEU A 157 1.27 -16.21 -5.71
CA LEU A 157 0.38 -16.24 -6.88
C LEU A 157 -0.51 -17.50 -6.90
N SER A 158 0.03 -18.66 -6.52
CA SER A 158 -0.72 -19.92 -6.49
C SER A 158 -1.93 -19.87 -5.54
N VAL A 159 -1.78 -19.23 -4.38
CA VAL A 159 -2.86 -19.02 -3.42
C VAL A 159 -3.88 -18.03 -3.99
N ALA A 160 -3.38 -16.92 -4.56
CA ALA A 160 -4.22 -15.89 -5.16
C ALA A 160 -5.09 -16.43 -6.31
N LEU A 161 -4.51 -17.22 -7.21
CA LEU A 161 -5.20 -17.78 -8.38
C LEU A 161 -6.35 -18.70 -7.97
N LEU A 162 -6.13 -19.61 -7.01
CA LEU A 162 -7.18 -20.51 -6.52
C LEU A 162 -8.41 -19.74 -6.03
N LYS A 163 -8.20 -18.65 -5.27
CA LYS A 163 -9.28 -17.82 -4.74
C LYS A 163 -9.90 -16.94 -5.80
N GLY A 164 -9.08 -16.29 -6.63
CA GLY A 164 -9.52 -15.41 -7.70
C GLY A 164 -10.37 -16.14 -8.74
N GLU A 165 -9.96 -17.33 -9.17
CA GLU A 165 -10.71 -18.14 -10.13
C GLU A 165 -12.04 -18.65 -9.54
N ALA A 166 -12.04 -19.11 -8.28
CA ALA A 166 -13.27 -19.53 -7.60
C ALA A 166 -14.29 -18.38 -7.48
N LEU A 167 -13.82 -17.17 -7.14
CA LEU A 167 -14.64 -15.97 -7.10
C LEU A 167 -15.19 -15.61 -8.50
N VAL A 168 -14.35 -15.63 -9.54
CA VAL A 168 -14.81 -15.37 -10.91
C VAL A 168 -15.88 -16.37 -11.34
N GLU A 169 -15.70 -17.65 -11.04
CA GLU A 169 -16.66 -18.70 -11.39
C GLU A 169 -17.98 -18.53 -10.64
N HIS A 170 -17.93 -18.18 -9.36
CA HIS A 170 -19.12 -17.84 -8.57
C HIS A 170 -19.90 -16.66 -9.17
N ILE A 171 -19.20 -15.60 -9.59
CA ILE A 171 -19.82 -14.43 -10.23
C ILE A 171 -20.44 -14.78 -11.58
N ARG A 172 -19.74 -15.58 -12.40
CA ARG A 172 -20.26 -16.05 -13.69
C ARG A 172 -21.50 -16.93 -13.51
N SER A 173 -21.46 -17.86 -12.57
CA SER A 173 -22.58 -18.73 -12.20
C SER A 173 -23.78 -17.94 -11.66
N SER A 174 -23.53 -16.77 -11.07
CA SER A 174 -24.57 -15.84 -10.60
C SER A 174 -25.18 -14.96 -11.71
N GLY A 175 -24.85 -15.22 -12.98
CA GLY A 175 -25.44 -14.53 -14.14
C GLY A 175 -24.67 -13.32 -14.63
N PHE A 176 -23.38 -13.20 -14.28
CA PHE A 176 -22.49 -12.12 -14.75
C PHE A 176 -21.30 -12.69 -15.54
N PRO A 177 -21.49 -13.03 -16.84
CA PRO A 177 -20.48 -13.77 -17.62
C PRO A 177 -19.20 -12.97 -17.88
N LEU A 178 -19.28 -11.64 -17.87
CA LEU A 178 -18.13 -10.75 -18.04
C LEU A 178 -17.43 -10.49 -16.72
N ALA A 179 -16.85 -11.55 -16.15
CA ALA A 179 -16.03 -11.46 -14.96
C ALA A 179 -14.62 -11.99 -15.23
N SER A 180 -13.61 -11.34 -14.66
CA SER A 180 -12.22 -11.78 -14.73
C SER A 180 -11.43 -11.27 -13.55
N VAL A 181 -10.38 -12.02 -13.21
CA VAL A 181 -9.29 -11.55 -12.36
C VAL A 181 -8.60 -10.35 -13.03
N ALA A 182 -8.10 -9.40 -12.24
CA ALA A 182 -7.37 -8.24 -12.71
C ALA A 182 -6.08 -8.05 -11.88
N GLY A 183 -5.55 -6.83 -11.87
CA GLY A 183 -4.41 -6.46 -11.04
C GLY A 183 -3.15 -7.28 -11.30
N SER A 184 -2.34 -7.42 -10.25
CA SER A 184 -1.06 -8.14 -10.30
C SER A 184 -1.20 -9.65 -10.52
N MET A 185 -2.33 -10.23 -10.10
CA MET A 185 -2.65 -11.64 -10.34
C MET A 185 -2.79 -11.92 -11.84
N ARG A 186 -3.52 -11.09 -12.59
CA ARG A 186 -3.65 -11.24 -14.05
C ARG A 186 -2.31 -11.06 -14.79
N ARG A 187 -1.36 -10.32 -14.20
CA ARG A 187 0.01 -10.17 -14.74
C ARG A 187 0.98 -11.26 -14.30
N MET A 188 0.50 -12.28 -13.59
CA MET A 188 1.31 -13.40 -13.09
C MET A 188 2.49 -12.98 -12.20
N LYS A 189 2.31 -11.92 -11.40
CA LYS A 189 3.31 -11.53 -10.39
C LYS A 189 3.49 -12.63 -9.36
N GLU A 190 4.73 -12.93 -9.00
CA GLU A 190 5.12 -13.99 -8.07
C GLU A 190 4.45 -13.86 -6.70
N THR A 191 4.21 -12.61 -6.28
CA THR A 191 3.43 -12.29 -5.09
C THR A 191 2.34 -11.27 -5.41
N VAL A 192 1.18 -11.41 -4.79
CA VAL A 192 -0.02 -10.59 -5.01
C VAL A 192 -0.44 -9.98 -3.68
N GLY A 193 -0.90 -8.72 -3.67
CA GLY A 193 -1.41 -8.07 -2.46
C GLY A 193 -2.83 -8.51 -2.13
N ASP A 194 -3.77 -8.15 -3.00
CA ASP A 194 -5.19 -8.46 -2.90
C ASP A 194 -5.73 -9.14 -4.16
N VAL A 195 -6.89 -9.81 -4.04
CA VAL A 195 -7.62 -10.38 -5.19
C VAL A 195 -8.45 -9.28 -5.84
N ASP A 196 -8.04 -8.79 -7.01
CA ASP A 196 -8.84 -7.85 -7.80
C ASP A 196 -9.74 -8.61 -8.80
N ILE A 197 -11.05 -8.42 -8.70
CA ILE A 197 -12.06 -8.92 -9.64
C ILE A 197 -12.69 -7.75 -10.39
N LEU A 198 -12.88 -7.90 -11.70
CA LEU A 198 -13.61 -6.96 -12.53
C LEU A 198 -14.85 -7.64 -13.10
N VAL A 199 -16.00 -6.96 -13.03
CA VAL A 199 -17.25 -7.39 -13.66
C VAL A 199 -17.81 -6.31 -14.60
N GLY A 200 -18.15 -6.71 -15.82
CA GLY A 200 -18.88 -5.90 -16.80
C GLY A 200 -20.38 -6.16 -16.68
N THR A 201 -21.17 -5.18 -16.24
CA THR A 201 -22.61 -5.34 -16.01
C THR A 201 -23.31 -3.98 -15.91
N ASP A 202 -24.56 -3.94 -16.39
CA ASP A 202 -25.47 -2.81 -16.17
C ASP A 202 -26.33 -3.00 -14.90
N ARG A 203 -26.18 -4.14 -14.21
CA ARG A 203 -26.81 -4.46 -12.91
C ARG A 203 -25.76 -4.55 -11.79
N PRO A 204 -25.07 -3.44 -11.45
CA PRO A 204 -23.90 -3.50 -10.58
C PRO A 204 -24.26 -3.85 -9.12
N ARG A 205 -25.43 -3.45 -8.62
CA ARG A 205 -25.86 -3.78 -7.24
C ARG A 205 -26.05 -5.28 -7.03
N GLU A 206 -26.77 -5.93 -7.95
CA GLU A 206 -26.97 -7.39 -7.93
C GLU A 206 -25.64 -8.14 -8.03
N ALA A 207 -24.69 -7.64 -8.83
CA ALA A 207 -23.35 -8.24 -8.91
C ALA A 207 -22.60 -8.12 -7.57
N MET A 208 -22.65 -6.95 -6.91
CA MET A 208 -22.01 -6.75 -5.61
C MET A 208 -22.63 -7.63 -4.52
N GLU A 209 -23.94 -7.88 -4.58
CA GLU A 209 -24.61 -8.81 -3.67
C GLU A 209 -24.16 -10.26 -3.91
N ALA A 210 -24.10 -10.70 -5.17
CA ALA A 210 -23.56 -12.02 -5.52
C ALA A 210 -22.10 -12.18 -5.05
N PHE A 211 -21.28 -11.15 -5.18
CA PHE A 211 -19.90 -11.15 -4.68
C PHE A 211 -19.83 -11.28 -3.16
N ALA A 212 -20.64 -10.50 -2.44
CA ALA A 212 -20.69 -10.56 -0.98
C ALA A 212 -21.27 -11.88 -0.44
N SER A 213 -22.05 -12.61 -1.25
CA SER A 213 -22.62 -13.90 -0.89
C SER A 213 -21.70 -15.11 -1.17
N PHE A 214 -20.46 -14.88 -1.61
CA PHE A 214 -19.51 -15.97 -1.83
C PHE A 214 -19.24 -16.73 -0.51
N PRO A 215 -19.28 -18.08 -0.46
CA PRO A 215 -19.28 -18.84 0.79
C PRO A 215 -18.11 -18.59 1.75
N GLU A 216 -16.94 -18.21 1.22
CA GLU A 216 -15.78 -17.93 2.07
C GLU A 216 -15.72 -16.49 2.59
N VAL A 217 -16.68 -15.62 2.23
CA VAL A 217 -16.73 -14.25 2.73
C VAL A 217 -17.15 -14.26 4.21
N VAL A 218 -16.28 -13.73 5.07
CA VAL A 218 -16.52 -13.61 6.52
C VAL A 218 -16.78 -12.18 6.97
N GLY A 219 -16.53 -11.19 6.10
CA GLY A 219 -16.79 -9.79 6.41
C GLY A 219 -16.77 -8.89 5.19
N THR A 220 -17.51 -7.79 5.26
CA THR A 220 -17.48 -6.72 4.24
C THR A 220 -16.70 -5.54 4.80
N ILE A 221 -15.65 -5.12 4.09
CA ILE A 221 -14.78 -4.00 4.47
C ILE A 221 -15.36 -2.69 3.92
N VAL A 222 -15.74 -2.71 2.63
CA VAL A 222 -16.34 -1.58 1.93
C VAL A 222 -17.51 -2.10 1.12
N ARG A 223 -18.66 -1.43 1.21
CA ARG A 223 -19.84 -1.73 0.40
C ARG A 223 -20.23 -0.51 -0.41
N GLY A 224 -20.31 -0.66 -1.72
CA GLY A 224 -20.67 0.45 -2.62
C GLY A 224 -21.31 -0.06 -3.90
N ASP A 225 -22.00 0.85 -4.59
CA ASP A 225 -22.80 0.53 -5.79
C ASP A 225 -21.97 -0.08 -6.92
N ARG A 226 -20.69 0.29 -7.05
CA ARG A 226 -19.77 -0.18 -8.11
C ARG A 226 -18.43 -0.69 -7.61
N LYS A 227 -18.20 -0.67 -6.30
CA LYS A 227 -17.00 -1.22 -5.65
C LYS A 227 -17.41 -1.85 -4.33
N THR A 228 -17.04 -3.10 -4.14
CA THR A 228 -17.17 -3.81 -2.85
C THR A 228 -15.85 -4.49 -2.53
N SER A 229 -15.44 -4.41 -1.27
CA SER A 229 -14.25 -5.06 -0.73
C SER A 229 -14.68 -5.98 0.40
N VAL A 230 -14.26 -7.24 0.35
CA VAL A 230 -14.61 -8.28 1.32
C VAL A 230 -13.37 -8.92 1.92
N ARG A 231 -13.55 -9.55 3.07
CA ARG A 231 -12.56 -10.36 3.77
C ARG A 231 -12.98 -11.82 3.63
N LEU A 232 -12.06 -12.67 3.15
CA LEU A 232 -12.24 -14.11 3.10
C LEU A 232 -11.85 -14.77 4.43
N ALA A 233 -12.29 -16.02 4.63
CA ALA A 233 -12.09 -16.77 5.87
C ALA A 233 -10.62 -16.97 6.27
N ASP A 234 -9.71 -16.98 5.29
CA ASP A 234 -8.26 -17.08 5.48
C ASP A 234 -7.59 -15.69 5.67
N GLY A 235 -8.37 -14.63 5.78
CA GLY A 235 -7.89 -13.27 5.98
C GLY A 235 -7.54 -12.51 4.70
N ILE A 236 -7.59 -13.16 3.53
CA ILE A 236 -7.31 -12.53 2.24
C ILE A 236 -8.37 -11.46 1.94
N GLN A 237 -7.92 -10.32 1.41
CA GLN A 237 -8.83 -9.29 0.90
C GLN A 237 -9.14 -9.54 -0.59
N ALA A 238 -10.42 -9.43 -0.94
CA ALA A 238 -10.88 -9.42 -2.32
C ALA A 238 -11.67 -8.15 -2.63
N ASP A 239 -11.32 -7.49 -3.71
CA ASP A 239 -11.92 -6.27 -4.23
C ASP A 239 -12.65 -6.59 -5.54
N MET A 240 -13.93 -6.24 -5.66
CA MET A 240 -14.65 -6.29 -6.92
C MET A 240 -15.05 -4.88 -7.40
N ARG A 241 -14.88 -4.63 -8.71
CA ARG A 241 -15.33 -3.40 -9.37
C ARG A 241 -16.29 -3.73 -10.51
N ALA A 242 -17.37 -2.97 -10.61
CA ALA A 242 -18.35 -3.06 -11.70
C ALA A 242 -18.22 -1.89 -12.68
N VAL A 243 -18.23 -2.20 -13.97
CA VAL A 243 -18.24 -1.23 -15.07
C VAL A 243 -19.35 -1.58 -16.08
N PRO A 244 -19.84 -0.61 -16.87
CA PRO A 244 -20.76 -0.92 -17.97
C PRO A 244 -20.17 -1.96 -18.92
N GLU A 245 -21.00 -2.80 -19.52
CA GLU A 245 -20.53 -3.87 -20.40
C GLU A 245 -19.70 -3.35 -21.59
N ALA A 246 -20.08 -2.18 -22.12
CA ALA A 246 -19.37 -1.52 -23.21
C ALA A 246 -17.95 -1.06 -22.83
N SER A 247 -17.70 -0.86 -21.54
CA SER A 247 -16.42 -0.42 -20.99
C SER A 247 -15.52 -1.57 -20.52
N TYR A 248 -16.02 -2.81 -20.52
CA TYR A 248 -15.35 -3.94 -19.89
C TYR A 248 -13.92 -4.17 -20.39
N GLY A 249 -13.65 -4.05 -21.69
CA GLY A 249 -12.31 -4.24 -22.25
C GLY A 249 -11.33 -3.13 -21.83
N ALA A 250 -11.76 -1.87 -21.82
CA ALA A 250 -10.96 -0.75 -21.35
C ALA A 250 -10.68 -0.83 -19.85
N ALA A 251 -11.69 -1.20 -19.06
CA ALA A 251 -11.55 -1.43 -17.64
C ALA A 251 -10.60 -2.60 -17.36
N LEU A 252 -10.68 -3.69 -18.12
CA LEU A 252 -9.78 -4.83 -17.97
C LEU A 252 -8.33 -4.41 -18.24
N GLN A 253 -8.08 -3.62 -19.29
CA GLN A 253 -6.77 -3.01 -19.54
C GLN A 253 -6.32 -2.18 -18.34
N TYR A 254 -7.16 -1.25 -17.89
CA TYR A 254 -6.86 -0.29 -16.84
C TYR A 254 -6.56 -0.96 -15.49
N PHE A 255 -7.44 -1.86 -15.03
CA PHE A 255 -7.31 -2.52 -13.73
C PHE A 255 -6.32 -3.69 -13.75
N THR A 256 -5.95 -4.22 -14.92
CA THR A 256 -4.79 -5.12 -15.04
C THR A 256 -3.49 -4.35 -14.80
N GLY A 257 -3.39 -3.09 -15.26
CA GLY A 257 -2.16 -2.31 -15.15
C GLY A 257 -1.00 -2.89 -15.96
N SER A 258 0.26 -2.70 -15.53
CA SER A 258 0.72 -1.92 -14.36
C SER A 258 0.35 -0.43 -14.45
N LYS A 259 0.61 0.32 -13.37
CA LYS A 259 0.43 1.78 -13.37
C LYS A 259 1.31 2.42 -14.44
N GLU A 260 2.55 1.97 -14.55
CA GLU A 260 3.55 2.45 -15.49
C GLU A 260 3.13 2.15 -16.92
N HIS A 261 2.61 0.94 -17.18
CA HIS A 261 2.00 0.57 -18.46
C HIS A 261 0.83 1.48 -18.82
N ASN A 262 -0.09 1.72 -17.88
CA ASN A 262 -1.23 2.63 -18.08
C ASN A 262 -0.79 4.06 -18.38
N VAL A 263 0.29 4.55 -17.74
CA VAL A 263 0.86 5.87 -18.03
C VAL A 263 1.43 5.91 -19.45
N LYS A 264 2.15 4.87 -19.89
CA LYS A 264 2.69 4.77 -21.26
C LYS A 264 1.55 4.76 -22.30
N LEU A 265 0.51 3.93 -22.11
CA LEU A 265 -0.63 3.87 -23.02
C LEU A 265 -1.40 5.19 -23.11
N ARG A 266 -1.66 5.86 -21.97
CA ARG A 266 -2.30 7.18 -21.97
C ARG A 266 -1.49 8.24 -22.72
N ARG A 267 -0.16 8.23 -22.59
CA ARG A 267 0.72 9.13 -23.37
C ARG A 267 0.62 8.85 -24.86
N ILE A 268 0.51 7.59 -25.28
CA ILE A 268 0.32 7.21 -26.69
C ILE A 268 -1.03 7.71 -27.21
N ALA A 269 -2.11 7.52 -26.43
CA ALA A 269 -3.44 8.02 -26.77
C ALA A 269 -3.46 9.54 -26.98
N ILE A 270 -2.88 10.30 -26.04
CA ILE A 270 -2.80 11.76 -26.11
C ILE A 270 -2.08 12.22 -27.38
N ARG A 271 -0.94 11.60 -27.73
CA ARG A 271 -0.20 11.91 -28.98
C ARG A 271 -1.00 11.65 -30.26
N LYS A 272 -2.04 10.81 -30.17
CA LYS A 272 -2.95 10.50 -31.29
C LYS A 272 -4.24 11.32 -31.25
N GLY A 273 -4.35 12.30 -30.35
CA GLY A 273 -5.58 13.09 -30.19
C GLY A 273 -6.73 12.27 -29.60
N LEU A 274 -6.42 11.28 -28.78
CA LEU A 274 -7.37 10.40 -28.11
C LEU A 274 -7.23 10.50 -26.59
N ARG A 275 -8.29 10.12 -25.87
CA ARG A 275 -8.31 10.08 -24.41
C ARG A 275 -8.62 8.67 -23.92
N LEU A 276 -7.69 8.05 -23.20
CA LEU A 276 -7.89 6.72 -22.61
C LEU A 276 -8.13 6.81 -21.09
N ASN A 277 -9.20 6.17 -20.62
CA ASN A 277 -9.54 6.01 -19.20
C ASN A 277 -10.14 4.61 -18.95
N GLU A 278 -10.62 4.35 -17.72
CA GLU A 278 -11.21 3.08 -17.31
C GLU A 278 -12.53 2.74 -18.01
N TYR A 279 -13.19 3.70 -18.64
CA TYR A 279 -14.46 3.51 -19.35
C TYR A 279 -14.29 3.31 -20.86
N GLY A 280 -13.13 3.63 -21.41
CA GLY A 280 -12.92 3.57 -22.85
C GLY A 280 -11.75 4.39 -23.37
N LEU A 281 -11.50 4.21 -24.67
CA LEU A 281 -10.75 5.11 -25.52
C LEU A 281 -11.74 6.02 -26.22
N PHE A 282 -11.57 7.32 -26.07
CA PHE A 282 -12.44 8.36 -26.60
C PHE A 282 -11.68 9.26 -27.58
N ASP A 283 -12.43 10.03 -28.37
CA ASP A 283 -11.87 11.16 -29.09
C ASP A 283 -11.26 12.22 -28.15
N ALA A 284 -10.55 13.20 -28.71
CA ALA A 284 -9.92 14.28 -27.94
C ALA A 284 -10.94 15.08 -27.10
N ALA A 285 -12.18 15.23 -27.59
CA ALA A 285 -13.24 15.92 -26.88
C ALA A 285 -13.81 15.10 -25.71
N GLY A 286 -13.61 13.79 -25.70
CA GLY A 286 -14.17 12.85 -24.73
C GLY A 286 -15.65 12.54 -24.96
N ALA A 287 -16.19 12.90 -26.12
CA ALA A 287 -17.62 12.78 -26.42
C ALA A 287 -17.96 11.42 -27.05
N ASN A 288 -17.10 10.91 -27.93
CA ASN A 288 -17.37 9.69 -28.69
C ASN A 288 -16.47 8.54 -28.23
N LEU A 289 -17.08 7.40 -27.90
CA LEU A 289 -16.38 6.16 -27.59
C LEU A 289 -15.80 5.56 -28.88
N VAL A 290 -14.48 5.49 -28.95
CA VAL A 290 -13.71 4.93 -30.08
C VAL A 290 -13.47 3.43 -29.91
N ALA A 291 -13.21 2.99 -28.68
CA ALA A 291 -13.10 1.58 -28.31
C ALA A 291 -13.35 1.40 -26.81
N GLY A 292 -13.99 0.29 -26.43
CA GLY A 292 -14.30 -0.03 -25.03
C GLY A 292 -14.34 -1.53 -24.73
N ARG A 293 -14.65 -2.34 -25.75
CA ARG A 293 -14.62 -3.81 -25.72
C ARG A 293 -14.51 -4.35 -27.15
N PRO A 294 -13.72 -5.42 -27.41
CA PRO A 294 -12.87 -6.14 -26.46
C PRO A 294 -11.59 -5.37 -26.08
N GLU A 295 -10.80 -5.90 -25.14
CA GLU A 295 -9.59 -5.22 -24.61
C GLU A 295 -8.56 -4.93 -25.73
N GLU A 296 -8.44 -5.85 -26.67
CA GLU A 296 -7.51 -5.80 -27.80
C GLU A 296 -7.75 -4.59 -28.70
N ASP A 297 -9.00 -4.11 -28.80
CA ASP A 297 -9.37 -2.98 -29.64
C ASP A 297 -8.72 -1.68 -29.15
N ILE A 298 -8.49 -1.54 -27.84
CA ILE A 298 -7.77 -0.40 -27.26
C ILE A 298 -6.35 -0.34 -27.85
N TYR A 299 -5.63 -1.47 -27.84
CA TYR A 299 -4.28 -1.55 -28.38
C TYR A 299 -4.27 -1.29 -29.89
N ARG A 300 -5.17 -1.92 -30.64
CA ARG A 300 -5.23 -1.76 -32.10
C ARG A 300 -5.53 -0.32 -32.51
N ARG A 301 -6.46 0.36 -31.84
CA ARG A 301 -6.77 1.79 -32.10
C ARG A 301 -5.61 2.72 -31.76
N LEU A 302 -4.78 2.32 -30.79
CA LEU A 302 -3.53 3.01 -30.49
C LEU A 302 -2.37 2.63 -31.43
N GLY A 303 -2.59 1.79 -32.44
CA GLY A 303 -1.56 1.34 -33.38
C GLY A 303 -0.55 0.38 -32.75
N LEU A 304 -0.97 -0.39 -31.76
CA LEU A 304 -0.16 -1.37 -31.04
C LEU A 304 -0.71 -2.77 -31.29
N GLN A 305 0.17 -3.77 -31.17
CA GLN A 305 -0.27 -5.16 -31.02
C GLN A 305 -0.88 -5.35 -29.62
N PRO A 306 -1.93 -6.18 -29.47
CA PRO A 306 -2.44 -6.54 -28.16
C PRO A 306 -1.32 -7.10 -27.29
N MET A 307 -1.13 -6.49 -26.11
CA MET A 307 -0.06 -6.88 -25.20
C MET A 307 -0.59 -7.88 -24.17
N PRO A 308 0.02 -9.07 -24.04
CA PRO A 308 -0.36 -10.02 -23.00
C PRO A 308 -0.14 -9.39 -21.60
N PRO A 309 -1.00 -9.67 -20.61
CA PRO A 309 -0.93 -9.08 -19.28
C PRO A 309 0.44 -9.13 -18.60
N GLU A 310 1.17 -10.22 -18.76
CA GLU A 310 2.46 -10.53 -18.13
C GLU A 310 3.59 -9.57 -18.55
N LEU A 311 3.44 -8.92 -19.71
CA LEU A 311 4.43 -7.96 -20.22
C LEU A 311 4.15 -6.51 -19.80
N ARG A 312 3.07 -6.27 -19.06
CA ARG A 312 2.58 -4.92 -18.75
C ARG A 312 3.18 -4.39 -17.45
N GLU A 313 4.48 -4.08 -17.50
CA GLU A 313 5.26 -3.60 -16.35
C GLU A 313 5.68 -2.11 -16.43
#